data_AF-A0A1Y1NC42-F1
#
_entry.id   AF-A0A1Y1NC42-F1
#
_cell.length_a   1.000
_cell.length_b   1.000
_cell.length_c   1.000
_cell.angle_alpha   90.00
_cell.angle_beta   90.00
_cell.angle_gamma   90.00
#
_symmetry.space_group_name_H-M   'P 1'
#
loop_
_entity.id
_entity.type
_entity.pdbx_description
1 polymer ?
#
loop_
_entity_poly.entity_id
_entity_poly.type
_entity_poly.pdbx_seq_one_letter_code
_entity_poly.pdbx_strand_id
1 'polypeptide(L)'
;MEEEIYALLKNASQDLGHFTVYKKDAIPSRWRFKNNPRVPPIYVVADEGYAFQDMFESVKYFSGRYGFQVRNDSEFGIHGYDNQLPSMRPFFLAVGPQIKSNHKVAPFNTVDLFTLFCAILNIKSTRHDGIYSNIESVLVGYHASMLPIVVIIVGGVTLALLLIVCAAVATLLIIKRQQNITTAAALNKRFPQNFSHSTIEAQHLLEPEDA
;
A
#
# COMPACT_ATOMS: atom_id res chain seq x y z
N MET A 1 -42.99 -32.84 -8.18
CA MET A 1 -41.93 -33.28 -7.26
C MET A 1 -41.23 -32.11 -6.59
N GLU A 2 -40.49 -31.23 -7.28
CA GLU A 2 -39.78 -30.10 -6.61
C GLU A 2 -40.74 -29.13 -5.89
N GLU A 3 -41.77 -28.63 -6.57
CA GLU A 3 -42.75 -27.70 -5.98
C GLU A 3 -43.50 -28.30 -4.78
N GLU A 4 -43.76 -29.61 -4.84
CA GLU A 4 -44.40 -30.35 -3.76
C GLU A 4 -43.46 -30.45 -2.54
N ILE A 5 -42.19 -30.79 -2.73
CA ILE A 5 -41.18 -30.80 -1.67
C ILE A 5 -41.03 -29.41 -1.06
N TYR A 6 -40.97 -28.37 -1.90
CA TYR A 6 -40.89 -26.99 -1.43
C TYR A 6 -42.11 -26.62 -0.56
N ALA A 7 -43.33 -26.95 -1.01
CA ALA A 7 -44.55 -26.67 -0.25
C ALA A 7 -44.58 -27.41 1.10
N LEU A 8 -44.18 -28.69 1.11
CA LEU A 8 -44.10 -29.48 2.34
C LEU A 8 -43.09 -28.88 3.34
N LEU A 9 -41.88 -28.56 2.87
CA LEU A 9 -40.85 -27.92 3.72
C LEU A 9 -41.30 -26.53 4.19
N LYS A 10 -41.98 -25.76 3.34
CA LYS A 10 -42.45 -24.42 3.68
C LYS A 10 -43.54 -24.46 4.76
N ASN A 11 -44.47 -25.40 4.66
CA ASN A 11 -45.49 -25.62 5.69
C ASN A 11 -44.83 -26.09 7.00
N ALA A 12 -43.91 -27.06 6.94
CA ALA A 12 -43.18 -27.52 8.12
C ALA A 12 -42.38 -26.39 8.81
N SER A 13 -41.78 -25.47 8.04
CA SER A 13 -41.10 -24.27 8.55
C SER A 13 -42.06 -23.33 9.29
N GLN A 14 -43.33 -23.24 8.85
CA GLN A 14 -44.36 -22.43 9.51
C GLN A 14 -44.92 -23.12 10.76
N ASP A 15 -45.08 -24.44 10.74
CA ASP A 15 -45.69 -25.22 11.83
C ASP A 15 -44.70 -25.49 12.98
N LEU A 16 -43.47 -25.93 12.65
CA LEU A 16 -42.44 -26.29 13.64
C LEU A 16 -41.53 -25.12 14.01
N GLY A 17 -41.40 -24.12 13.12
CA GLY A 17 -40.46 -23.01 13.29
C GLY A 17 -38.99 -23.41 13.11
N HIS A 18 -38.09 -22.47 13.38
CA HIS A 18 -36.64 -22.67 13.56
C HIS A 18 -35.80 -23.00 12.33
N PHE A 19 -36.38 -22.89 11.13
CA PHE A 19 -35.63 -22.91 9.88
C PHE A 19 -36.38 -22.16 8.79
N THR A 20 -35.64 -21.68 7.80
CA THR A 20 -36.17 -20.99 6.63
C THR A 20 -35.87 -21.77 5.36
N VAL A 21 -36.87 -21.84 4.47
CA VAL A 21 -36.81 -22.53 3.18
C VAL A 21 -36.82 -21.50 2.05
N TYR A 22 -35.87 -21.62 1.12
CA TYR A 22 -35.73 -20.78 -0.06
C TYR A 22 -35.78 -21.62 -1.33
N LYS A 23 -36.49 -21.13 -2.35
CA LYS A 23 -36.13 -21.47 -3.73
C LYS A 23 -34.83 -20.78 -4.10
N LYS A 24 -34.06 -21.36 -5.02
CA LYS A 24 -32.75 -20.83 -5.47
C LYS A 24 -32.77 -19.33 -5.77
N ASP A 25 -33.76 -18.86 -6.54
CA ASP A 25 -33.84 -17.45 -6.93
C ASP A 25 -34.19 -16.51 -5.76
N ALA A 26 -34.88 -17.05 -4.75
CA ALA A 26 -35.29 -16.36 -3.54
C ALA A 26 -34.19 -16.34 -2.45
N ILE A 27 -33.08 -17.08 -2.62
CA ILE A 27 -31.94 -16.99 -1.72
C ILE A 27 -31.45 -15.53 -1.65
N PRO A 28 -31.17 -14.99 -0.44
CA PRO A 28 -30.75 -13.60 -0.28
C PRO A 28 -29.53 -13.26 -1.15
N SER A 29 -29.67 -12.25 -2.02
CA SER A 29 -28.59 -11.84 -2.93
C SER A 29 -27.32 -11.39 -2.17
N ARG A 30 -27.45 -10.89 -0.93
CA ARG A 30 -26.31 -10.52 -0.08
C ARG A 30 -25.37 -11.67 0.25
N TRP A 31 -25.85 -12.92 0.24
CA TRP A 31 -25.01 -14.09 0.47
C TRP A 31 -24.10 -14.39 -0.73
N ARG A 32 -24.39 -13.81 -1.91
CA ARG A 32 -23.69 -14.10 -3.18
C ARG A 32 -23.57 -15.60 -3.48
N PHE A 33 -24.50 -16.40 -2.97
CA PHE A 33 -24.43 -17.85 -3.01
C PHE A 33 -25.16 -18.44 -4.23
N LYS A 34 -26.33 -17.89 -4.60
CA LYS A 34 -27.28 -18.54 -5.52
C LYS A 34 -26.82 -18.71 -6.97
N ASN A 35 -25.88 -17.89 -7.45
CA ASN A 35 -25.44 -17.87 -8.85
C ASN A 35 -24.37 -18.93 -9.14
N ASN A 36 -24.62 -20.18 -8.76
CA ASN A 36 -23.73 -21.30 -9.05
C ASN A 36 -24.55 -22.54 -9.43
N PRO A 37 -24.14 -23.32 -10.44
CA PRO A 37 -24.88 -24.53 -10.85
C PRO A 37 -24.94 -25.60 -9.75
N ARG A 38 -24.01 -25.59 -8.78
CA ARG A 38 -24.01 -26.53 -7.64
C ARG A 38 -24.97 -26.15 -6.52
N VAL A 39 -25.56 -24.95 -6.56
CA VAL A 39 -26.59 -24.56 -5.59
C VAL A 39 -27.87 -25.30 -5.93
N PRO A 40 -28.45 -26.05 -4.96
CA PRO A 40 -29.66 -26.83 -5.19
C PRO A 40 -30.87 -25.91 -5.47
N PRO A 41 -31.92 -26.44 -6.13
CA PRO A 41 -33.13 -25.68 -6.40
C PRO A 41 -33.88 -25.23 -5.14
N ILE A 42 -33.77 -26.02 -4.06
CA ILE A 42 -34.32 -25.73 -2.73
C ILE A 42 -33.16 -25.68 -1.74
N TYR A 43 -33.11 -24.62 -0.93
CA TYR A 43 -32.10 -24.42 0.11
C TYR A 43 -32.78 -24.16 1.45
N VAL A 44 -32.30 -24.83 2.50
CA VAL A 44 -32.87 -24.77 3.84
C VAL A 44 -31.79 -24.32 4.82
N VAL A 45 -32.11 -23.36 5.68
CA VAL A 45 -31.19 -22.82 6.69
C VAL A 45 -31.87 -22.86 8.05
N ALA A 46 -31.25 -23.51 9.03
CA ALA A 46 -31.72 -23.50 10.40
C ALA A 46 -31.48 -22.12 11.05
N ASP A 47 -32.31 -21.78 12.02
CA ASP A 47 -32.07 -20.63 12.88
C ASP A 47 -30.93 -20.94 13.87
N GLU A 48 -30.23 -19.91 14.35
CA GLU A 48 -29.15 -20.08 15.33
C GLU A 48 -29.65 -20.81 16.59
N GLY A 49 -28.88 -21.82 17.03
CA GLY A 49 -29.26 -22.69 18.15
C GLY A 49 -29.97 -23.99 17.73
N TYR A 50 -30.37 -24.10 16.45
CA TYR A 50 -30.99 -25.30 15.89
C TYR A 50 -30.07 -25.97 14.87
N ALA A 51 -30.22 -27.28 14.71
CA ALA A 51 -29.49 -28.09 13.73
C ALA A 51 -30.43 -29.13 13.13
N PHE A 52 -30.11 -29.61 11.93
CA PHE A 52 -30.86 -30.70 11.31
C PHE A 52 -30.45 -32.06 11.89
N GLN A 53 -31.34 -33.05 11.75
CA GLN A 53 -31.23 -34.36 12.40
C GLN A 53 -29.93 -35.11 12.07
N ASP A 54 -29.41 -34.93 10.86
CA ASP A 54 -28.14 -35.50 10.39
C ASP A 54 -26.94 -35.08 11.26
N MET A 55 -26.99 -33.87 11.82
CA MET A 55 -25.98 -33.40 12.78
C MET A 55 -26.08 -34.16 14.11
N PHE A 56 -27.30 -34.49 14.58
CA PHE A 56 -27.49 -35.28 15.80
C PHE A 56 -27.01 -36.73 15.63
N GLU A 57 -27.22 -37.32 14.45
CA GLU A 57 -26.67 -38.64 14.11
C GLU A 57 -25.14 -38.65 14.14
N SER A 58 -24.53 -37.57 13.65
CA SER A 58 -23.08 -37.40 13.67
C SER A 58 -22.52 -37.38 15.11
N VAL A 59 -23.22 -36.75 16.06
CA VAL A 59 -22.83 -36.70 17.47
C VAL A 59 -22.73 -38.11 18.08
N LYS A 60 -23.65 -39.02 17.75
CA LYS A 60 -23.61 -40.42 18.23
C LYS A 60 -22.36 -41.16 17.72
N TYR A 61 -22.00 -40.94 16.45
CA TYR A 61 -20.79 -41.52 15.87
C TYR A 61 -19.53 -41.05 16.62
N PHE A 62 -19.40 -39.75 16.87
CA PHE A 62 -18.24 -39.19 17.56
C PHE A 62 -18.17 -39.59 19.03
N SER A 63 -19.31 -39.70 19.71
CA SER A 63 -19.40 -40.22 21.08
C SER A 63 -18.78 -41.62 21.19
N GLY A 64 -19.14 -42.53 20.29
CA GLY A 64 -18.55 -43.87 20.25
C GLY A 64 -17.06 -43.88 19.90
N ARG A 65 -16.63 -43.00 18.98
CA ARG A 65 -15.23 -42.91 18.53
C ARG A 65 -14.30 -42.33 19.58
N TYR A 66 -14.74 -41.31 20.33
CA TYR A 66 -13.90 -40.55 21.26
C TYR A 66 -14.21 -40.81 22.73
N GLY A 67 -15.20 -41.66 23.04
CA GLY A 67 -15.46 -42.14 24.40
C GLY A 67 -16.10 -41.12 25.34
N PHE A 68 -16.88 -40.16 24.82
CA PHE A 68 -17.65 -39.24 25.64
C PHE A 68 -19.14 -39.60 25.63
N GLN A 69 -19.85 -39.34 26.73
CA GLN A 69 -21.29 -39.60 26.81
C GLN A 69 -22.10 -38.38 26.35
N VAL A 70 -23.07 -38.61 25.48
CA VAL A 70 -24.05 -37.61 25.05
C VAL A 70 -25.27 -37.72 25.96
N ARG A 71 -25.63 -36.60 26.58
CA ARG A 71 -26.79 -36.46 27.46
C ARG A 71 -27.71 -35.36 26.93
N ASN A 72 -28.92 -35.26 27.47
CA ASN A 72 -29.88 -34.22 27.06
C ASN A 72 -29.40 -32.80 27.38
N ASP A 73 -28.49 -32.64 28.35
CA ASP A 73 -27.85 -31.38 28.74
C ASP A 73 -26.48 -31.17 28.04
N SER A 74 -26.13 -32.00 27.06
CA SER A 74 -24.89 -31.83 26.31
C SER A 74 -25.00 -30.69 25.32
N GLU A 75 -24.10 -29.72 25.42
CA GLU A 75 -23.98 -28.60 24.50
C GLU A 75 -22.95 -28.90 23.42
N PHE A 76 -23.29 -28.55 22.17
CA PHE A 76 -22.40 -28.71 21.02
C PHE A 76 -22.29 -27.39 20.27
N GLY A 77 -21.07 -27.04 19.88
CA GLY A 77 -20.83 -25.94 18.96
C GLY A 77 -21.10 -26.38 17.52
N ILE A 78 -21.90 -25.59 16.80
CA ILE A 78 -22.14 -25.75 15.37
C ILE A 78 -22.09 -24.39 14.68
N HIS A 79 -21.82 -24.38 13.39
CA HIS A 79 -21.74 -23.17 12.57
C HIS A 79 -22.34 -23.42 11.19
N GLY A 80 -22.42 -22.37 10.36
CA GLY A 80 -23.00 -22.43 9.01
C GLY A 80 -24.31 -21.68 8.86
N TYR A 81 -24.70 -20.94 9.89
CA TYR A 81 -25.83 -20.02 9.89
C TYR A 81 -25.55 -18.75 9.08
N ASP A 82 -26.48 -17.81 9.14
CA ASP A 82 -26.35 -16.49 8.53
C ASP A 82 -25.07 -15.77 8.96
N ASN A 83 -24.27 -15.33 7.99
CA ASN A 83 -23.00 -14.67 8.20
C ASN A 83 -23.10 -13.29 8.89
N GLN A 84 -24.30 -12.71 9.01
CA GLN A 84 -24.50 -11.46 9.75
C GLN A 84 -24.59 -11.66 11.27
N LEU A 85 -24.86 -12.88 11.73
CA LEU A 85 -24.94 -13.20 13.16
C LEU A 85 -23.59 -12.95 13.83
N PRO A 86 -23.55 -12.29 15.00
CA PRO A 86 -22.31 -12.04 15.72
C PRO A 86 -21.48 -13.30 16.02
N SER A 87 -22.13 -14.43 16.32
CA SER A 87 -21.50 -15.74 16.57
C SER A 87 -20.77 -16.33 15.36
N MET A 88 -21.19 -15.96 14.14
CA MET A 88 -20.59 -16.44 12.89
C MET A 88 -19.43 -15.55 12.41
N ARG A 89 -19.07 -14.51 13.17
CA ARG A 89 -17.97 -13.59 12.81
C ARG A 89 -16.63 -14.14 13.33
N PRO A 90 -15.67 -14.46 12.45
CA PRO A 90 -14.34 -14.84 12.89
C PRO A 90 -13.56 -13.62 13.41
N PHE A 91 -12.44 -13.88 14.10
CA PHE A 91 -11.48 -12.83 14.46
C PHE A 91 -10.44 -12.62 13.35
N PHE A 92 -9.88 -11.40 13.30
CA PHE A 92 -8.73 -11.06 12.45
C PHE A 92 -7.65 -10.39 13.30
N LEU A 93 -6.45 -10.97 13.29
CA LEU A 93 -5.26 -10.43 13.93
C LEU A 93 -4.10 -10.52 12.95
N ALA A 94 -3.30 -9.45 12.85
CA ALA A 94 -2.14 -9.39 11.98
C ALA A 94 -1.00 -8.65 12.67
N VAL A 95 0.21 -9.17 12.50
CA VAL A 95 1.46 -8.55 12.98
C VAL A 95 2.50 -8.72 11.89
N GLY A 96 3.22 -7.65 11.58
CA GLY A 96 4.29 -7.69 10.59
C GLY A 96 4.81 -6.30 10.26
N PRO A 97 5.93 -6.21 9.52
CA PRO A 97 6.58 -4.93 9.20
C PRO A 97 5.72 -4.01 8.32
N GLN A 98 4.80 -4.58 7.54
CA GLN A 98 3.87 -3.82 6.70
C GLN A 98 2.50 -3.58 7.36
N ILE A 99 2.27 -4.08 8.58
CA ILE A 99 1.00 -3.95 9.30
C ILE A 99 1.12 -2.83 10.33
N LYS A 100 0.12 -1.96 10.42
CA LYS A 100 0.09 -0.91 11.47
C LYS A 100 0.10 -1.55 12.85
N SER A 101 1.01 -1.08 13.70
CA SER A 101 1.08 -1.48 15.11
C SER A 101 0.03 -0.76 15.95
N ASN A 102 -0.48 -1.43 16.98
CA ASN A 102 -1.46 -0.90 17.93
C ASN A 102 -2.70 -0.25 17.25
N HIS A 103 -3.17 -0.87 16.17
CA HIS A 103 -4.26 -0.34 15.35
C HIS A 103 -5.46 -1.29 15.38
N LYS A 104 -6.64 -0.73 15.69
CA LYS A 104 -7.92 -1.44 15.58
C LYS A 104 -8.59 -1.07 14.26
N VAL A 105 -8.78 -2.06 13.40
CA VAL A 105 -9.48 -1.92 12.13
C VAL A 105 -11.00 -2.06 12.33
N ALA A 106 -11.78 -1.38 11.50
CA ALA A 106 -13.23 -1.59 11.43
C ALA A 106 -13.55 -3.00 10.91
N PRO A 107 -14.73 -3.57 11.20
CA PRO A 107 -15.14 -4.84 10.59
C PRO A 107 -15.13 -4.76 9.05
N PHE A 108 -14.65 -5.82 8.41
CA PHE A 108 -14.60 -5.96 6.96
C PHE A 108 -14.94 -7.41 6.55
N ASN A 109 -15.12 -7.67 5.26
CA ASN A 109 -15.47 -9.01 4.78
C ASN A 109 -14.21 -9.84 4.51
N THR A 110 -14.22 -11.13 4.85
CA THR A 110 -13.08 -12.04 4.61
C THR A 110 -12.62 -12.06 3.15
N VAL A 111 -13.52 -11.82 2.19
CA VAL A 111 -13.17 -11.71 0.76
C VAL A 111 -12.19 -10.58 0.45
N ASP A 112 -12.11 -9.55 1.30
CA ASP A 112 -11.20 -8.42 1.14
C ASP A 112 -9.75 -8.82 1.46
N LEU A 113 -9.53 -9.90 2.22
CA LEU A 113 -8.19 -10.38 2.60
C LEU A 113 -7.30 -10.73 1.41
N PHE A 114 -7.88 -11.17 0.29
CA PHE A 114 -7.10 -11.44 -0.92
C PHE A 114 -6.35 -10.19 -1.37
N THR A 115 -7.00 -9.02 -1.32
CA THR A 115 -6.38 -7.73 -1.69
C THR A 115 -5.28 -7.33 -0.73
N LEU A 116 -5.45 -7.62 0.56
CA LEU A 116 -4.44 -7.41 1.60
C LEU A 116 -3.20 -8.26 1.32
N PHE A 117 -3.38 -9.54 0.99
CA PHE A 117 -2.27 -10.44 0.68
C PHE A 117 -1.52 -10.01 -0.58
N CYS A 118 -2.23 -9.61 -1.63
CA CYS A 118 -1.61 -9.07 -2.84
C CYS A 118 -0.76 -7.83 -2.54
N ALA A 119 -1.26 -6.92 -1.70
CA ALA A 119 -0.54 -5.71 -1.32
C ALA A 119 0.73 -6.04 -0.50
N ILE A 120 0.64 -6.93 0.50
CA ILE A 120 1.79 -7.36 1.32
C ILE A 120 2.88 -8.01 0.46
N LEU A 121 2.48 -8.86 -0.50
CA LEU A 121 3.40 -9.58 -1.39
C LEU A 121 3.88 -8.75 -2.58
N ASN A 122 3.38 -7.52 -2.74
CA ASN A 122 3.62 -6.67 -3.90
C ASN A 122 3.35 -7.38 -5.25
N ILE A 123 2.22 -8.08 -5.34
CA ILE A 123 1.78 -8.76 -6.56
C ILE A 123 0.50 -8.14 -7.12
N LYS A 124 0.35 -8.22 -8.44
CA LYS A 124 -0.87 -7.78 -9.12
C LYS A 124 -2.04 -8.69 -8.77
N SER A 125 -3.15 -8.12 -8.32
CA SER A 125 -4.38 -8.89 -8.08
C SER A 125 -4.96 -9.43 -9.39
N THR A 126 -5.56 -10.62 -9.29
CA THR A 126 -6.38 -11.21 -10.35
C THR A 126 -7.85 -10.84 -10.15
N ARG A 127 -8.78 -11.41 -10.92
CA ARG A 127 -10.22 -11.14 -10.74
C ARG A 127 -10.70 -11.73 -9.40
N HIS A 128 -11.27 -10.88 -8.54
CA HIS A 128 -11.85 -11.24 -7.25
C HIS A 128 -13.00 -10.29 -6.86
N ASP A 129 -13.69 -10.62 -5.77
CA ASP A 129 -14.80 -9.83 -5.23
C ASP A 129 -14.42 -8.88 -4.08
N GLY A 130 -13.20 -9.02 -3.54
CA GLY A 130 -12.70 -8.16 -2.45
C GLY A 130 -12.50 -6.70 -2.85
N ILE A 131 -12.64 -5.80 -1.87
CA ILE A 131 -12.51 -4.35 -2.03
C ILE A 131 -11.33 -3.85 -1.19
N TYR A 132 -10.27 -3.37 -1.85
CA TYR A 132 -9.03 -2.96 -1.19
C TYR A 132 -9.22 -1.84 -0.17
N SER A 133 -10.04 -0.83 -0.47
CA SER A 133 -10.27 0.31 0.42
C SER A 133 -10.87 -0.08 1.79
N ASN A 134 -11.51 -1.25 1.90
CA ASN A 134 -12.01 -1.74 3.19
C ASN A 134 -10.88 -2.16 4.14
N ILE A 135 -9.74 -2.60 3.59
CA ILE A 135 -8.62 -3.16 4.36
C ILE A 135 -7.33 -2.35 4.24
N GLU A 136 -7.31 -1.29 3.44
CA GLU A 136 -6.14 -0.42 3.25
C GLU A 136 -5.61 0.13 4.58
N SER A 137 -6.52 0.43 5.52
CA SER A 137 -6.16 0.93 6.84
C SER A 137 -5.29 -0.03 7.67
N VAL A 138 -5.28 -1.33 7.35
CA VAL A 138 -4.44 -2.35 8.00
C VAL A 138 -2.95 -2.11 7.74
N LEU A 139 -2.60 -1.62 6.54
CA LEU A 139 -1.22 -1.47 6.11
C LEU A 139 -0.62 -0.16 6.59
N VAL A 140 0.68 -0.18 6.91
CA VAL A 140 1.46 1.06 7.02
C VAL A 140 1.38 1.76 5.67
N GLY A 141 1.00 3.05 5.65
CA GLY A 141 0.93 3.79 4.39
C GLY A 141 2.28 3.67 3.65
N TYR A 142 2.24 3.62 2.32
CA TYR A 142 3.47 3.57 1.53
C TYR A 142 4.26 4.85 1.76
N HIS A 143 5.19 4.82 2.71
CA HIS A 143 6.26 5.78 2.77
C HIS A 143 7.23 5.39 1.66
N ALA A 144 6.91 5.74 0.41
CA ALA A 144 7.98 6.07 -0.51
C ALA A 144 8.80 7.11 0.25
N SER A 145 10.00 6.75 0.71
CA SER A 145 10.90 7.78 1.20
C SER A 145 11.00 8.77 0.05
N MET A 146 10.41 9.96 0.19
CA MET A 146 10.55 11.03 -0.80
C MET A 146 11.95 11.65 -0.71
N LEU A 147 12.70 11.31 0.35
CA LEU A 147 14.08 11.71 0.61
C LEU A 147 15.04 11.52 -0.58
N PRO A 148 15.17 10.35 -1.24
CA PRO A 148 16.07 10.19 -2.38
C PRO A 148 15.62 11.05 -3.58
N ILE A 149 14.32 11.17 -3.84
CA ILE A 149 13.80 12.01 -4.93
C ILE A 149 14.10 13.49 -4.66
N VAL A 150 13.86 13.96 -3.44
CA VAL A 150 14.13 15.34 -3.03
C VAL A 150 15.63 15.63 -3.04
N VAL A 151 16.48 14.71 -2.56
CA VAL A 151 17.94 14.87 -2.57
C VAL A 151 18.49 14.94 -3.99
N ILE A 152 17.97 14.11 -4.92
CA ILE A 152 18.38 14.15 -6.34
C ILE A 152 18.00 15.50 -6.97
N ILE A 153 16.78 15.99 -6.74
CA ILE A 153 16.31 17.26 -7.33
C ILE A 153 17.11 18.44 -6.78
N VAL A 154 17.27 18.53 -5.45
CA VAL A 154 18.02 19.64 -4.82
C VAL A 154 19.49 19.59 -5.22
N GLY A 155 20.11 18.41 -5.20
CA GLY A 155 21.49 18.22 -5.66
C GLY A 155 21.69 18.64 -7.12
N GLY A 156 20.77 18.24 -8.02
CA GLY A 156 20.82 18.63 -9.43
C GLY A 156 20.68 20.15 -9.64
N VAL A 157 19.75 20.80 -8.94
CA VAL A 157 19.53 22.26 -9.04
C VAL A 157 20.75 23.03 -8.52
N THR A 158 21.30 22.64 -7.37
CA THR A 158 22.49 23.31 -6.80
C THR A 158 23.71 23.18 -7.71
N LEU A 159 23.93 22.00 -8.32
CA LEU A 159 25.02 21.80 -9.27
C LEU A 159 24.83 22.63 -10.53
N ALA A 160 23.62 22.70 -11.09
CA ALA A 160 23.33 23.51 -12.27
C ALA A 160 23.59 25.01 -12.00
N LEU A 161 23.15 25.52 -10.85
CA LEU A 161 23.40 26.91 -10.46
C LEU A 161 24.90 27.20 -10.27
N LEU A 162 25.64 26.28 -9.66
CA LEU A 162 27.10 26.40 -9.53
C LEU A 162 27.79 26.44 -10.90
N LEU A 163 27.39 25.59 -11.85
CA LEU A 163 27.95 25.58 -13.19
C LEU A 163 27.66 26.88 -13.94
N ILE A 164 26.44 27.44 -13.81
CA ILE A 164 26.07 28.73 -14.41
C ILE A 164 26.93 29.86 -13.84
N VAL A 165 27.12 29.90 -12.52
CA VAL A 165 27.97 30.91 -11.86
C VAL A 165 29.43 30.78 -12.31
N CYS A 166 29.98 29.56 -12.33
CA CYS A 166 31.34 29.30 -12.80
C CYS A 166 31.54 29.73 -14.26
N ALA A 167 30.57 29.44 -15.14
CA ALA A 167 30.60 29.87 -16.52
C ALA A 167 30.58 31.40 -16.64
N ALA A 168 29.69 32.07 -15.90
CA ALA A 168 29.62 33.53 -15.89
C ALA A 168 30.93 34.18 -15.41
N VAL A 169 31.53 33.66 -14.34
CA VAL A 169 32.83 34.14 -13.83
C VAL A 169 33.93 33.92 -14.87
N ALA A 170 34.00 32.73 -15.48
CA ALA A 170 34.98 32.45 -16.53
C ALA A 170 34.82 33.41 -17.72
N THR A 171 33.60 33.66 -18.17
CA THR A 171 33.31 34.63 -19.23
C THR A 171 33.75 36.04 -18.84
N LEU A 172 33.47 36.50 -17.62
CA LEU A 172 33.91 37.81 -17.13
C LEU A 172 35.45 37.92 -17.07
N LEU A 173 36.13 36.87 -16.61
CA LEU A 173 37.59 36.82 -16.60
C LEU A 173 38.19 36.85 -18.01
N ILE A 174 37.58 36.15 -18.97
CA ILE A 174 37.99 36.19 -20.38
C ILE A 174 37.81 37.60 -20.97
N ILE A 175 36.66 38.24 -20.72
CA ILE A 175 36.39 39.61 -21.18
C ILE A 175 37.42 40.59 -20.59
N LYS A 176 37.67 40.53 -19.27
CA LYS A 176 38.65 41.39 -18.60
C LYS A 176 40.07 41.17 -19.15
N ARG A 177 40.45 39.92 -19.43
CA ARG A 177 41.74 39.58 -20.05
C ARG A 177 41.85 40.17 -21.45
N GLN A 178 40.81 40.04 -22.28
CA GLN A 178 40.77 40.62 -23.63
C GLN A 178 40.86 42.15 -23.59
N GLN A 179 40.13 42.80 -22.68
CA GLN A 179 40.19 44.25 -22.46
C GLN A 179 41.59 44.72 -22.04
N ASN A 180 42.26 44.00 -21.13
CA ASN A 180 43.62 44.33 -20.73
C ASN A 180 44.61 44.24 -21.90
N ILE A 181 44.51 43.20 -22.73
CA ILE A 181 45.37 43.02 -23.92
C ILE A 181 45.12 44.13 -24.94
N THR A 182 43.86 44.46 -25.25
CA THR A 182 43.53 45.51 -26.21
C THR A 182 43.93 46.90 -25.69
N THR A 183 43.77 47.16 -24.39
CA THR A 183 44.22 48.41 -23.75
C THR A 183 45.74 48.53 -23.79
N ALA A 184 46.48 47.46 -23.47
CA ALA A 184 47.95 47.44 -23.56
C ALA A 184 48.45 47.60 -25.01
N ALA A 185 47.81 46.93 -25.97
CA ALA A 185 48.13 47.06 -27.39
C ALA A 185 47.82 48.48 -27.92
N ALA A 186 46.70 49.08 -27.51
CA ALA A 186 46.33 50.45 -27.86
C ALA A 186 47.29 51.49 -27.24
N LEU A 187 47.71 51.31 -25.99
CA LEU A 187 48.72 52.14 -25.33
C LEU A 187 50.07 52.05 -26.04
N ASN A 188 50.54 50.84 -26.37
CA ASN A 188 51.81 50.63 -27.07
C ASN A 188 51.78 51.21 -28.50
N LYS A 189 50.62 51.17 -29.18
CA LYS A 189 50.42 51.80 -30.49
C LYS A 189 50.38 53.34 -30.39
N ARG A 190 49.83 53.90 -29.31
CA ARG A 190 49.69 55.35 -29.11
C ARG A 190 50.96 56.01 -28.56
N PHE A 191 51.78 55.25 -27.85
CA PHE A 191 53.08 55.66 -27.32
C PHE A 191 54.14 54.59 -27.64
N PRO A 192 54.57 54.46 -28.91
CA PRO A 192 55.63 53.53 -29.27
C PRO A 192 56.96 54.00 -28.65
N GLN A 193 57.41 53.30 -27.60
CA GLN A 193 58.74 53.37 -26.97
C GLN A 193 59.20 54.74 -26.43
N ASN A 194 58.92 55.00 -25.14
CA ASN A 194 59.72 55.93 -24.29
C ASN A 194 60.24 55.26 -23.00
N PHE A 195 60.07 53.95 -22.81
CA PHE A 195 60.42 53.26 -21.56
C PHE A 195 61.77 52.53 -21.57
N SER A 196 62.66 52.80 -22.54
CA SER A 196 63.99 52.17 -22.60
C SER A 196 65.10 52.96 -21.89
N HIS A 197 64.85 54.18 -21.39
CA HIS A 197 65.92 55.06 -20.88
C HIS A 197 65.92 55.36 -19.37
N SER A 198 64.90 54.98 -18.59
CA SER A 198 64.81 55.41 -17.18
C SER A 198 65.52 54.50 -16.16
N THR A 199 66.09 53.37 -16.58
CA THR A 199 66.74 52.42 -15.64
C THR A 199 68.26 52.64 -15.54
N ILE A 200 68.87 53.46 -16.42
CA ILE A 200 70.33 53.69 -16.40
C ILE A 200 70.75 54.92 -15.57
N GLU A 201 69.85 55.88 -15.29
CA GLU A 201 70.24 57.12 -14.58
C GLU A 201 70.23 57.05 -13.04
N ALA A 202 69.70 55.99 -12.41
CA ALA A 202 69.61 55.93 -10.95
C ALA A 202 70.87 55.36 -10.25
N GLN A 203 71.87 54.91 -11.01
CA GLN A 203 73.01 54.16 -10.45
C GLN A 203 74.28 54.99 -10.25
N HIS A 204 74.32 56.24 -10.72
CA HIS A 204 75.48 57.15 -10.53
C HIS A 204 75.37 58.03 -9.26
N LEU A 205 74.24 58.03 -8.55
CA LEU A 205 74.01 58.94 -7.41
C LEU A 205 74.35 58.35 -6.03
N LEU A 206 75.11 57.24 -5.97
CA LEU A 206 75.42 56.53 -4.71
C LEU A 206 76.92 56.30 -4.43
N GLU A 207 77.84 56.95 -5.14
CA GLU A 207 79.26 56.89 -4.76
C GLU A 207 79.67 58.12 -3.91
N PRO A 208 80.26 57.93 -2.72
CA PRO A 208 80.74 59.00 -1.87
C PRO A 208 82.07 59.59 -2.39
N GLU A 209 82.19 60.93 -2.40
CA GLU A 209 83.46 61.65 -2.57
C GLU A 209 84.30 61.52 -1.29
N ASP A 210 85.48 60.90 -1.39
CA ASP A 210 86.53 60.94 -0.38
C ASP A 210 87.89 61.28 -1.01
N ALA A 211 88.57 62.28 -0.41
CA ALA A 211 89.97 62.74 -0.49
C ALA A 211 90.45 63.58 -1.69
#